data_AF-A0A7J6S781-F1
#
_entry.id   AF-A0A7J6S781-F1
#
_cell.length_a   1.000
_cell.length_b   1.000
_cell.length_c   1.000
_cell.angle_alpha   90.00
_cell.angle_beta   90.00
_cell.angle_gamma   90.00
#
_symmetry.space_group_name_H-M   'P 1'
#
loop_
_entity.id
_entity.type
_entity.pdbx_description
1 polymer ?
#
loop_
_entity_poly.entity_id
_entity_poly.type
_entity_poly.pdbx_seq_one_letter_code
_entity_poly.pdbx_strand_id
1 'polypeptide(L)'
;MTRGYLVKANSQIFSASSDPMLYLNVALSQAQSDYQRSLIAARSIVERAFGILKMRFQILGREYRGKLEHFPSVCLSAGVLHNMATLFKQPIEEHVPPDAGANVDLPFVQNGAIANQVRNAYCDRHFG
;
A
#
# COMPACT_ATOMS: atom_id res chain seq x y z
N MET A 1 19.97 14.63 36.93
CA MET A 1 20.97 13.70 36.37
C MET A 1 20.51 13.30 34.98
N THR A 2 21.26 13.76 33.97
CA THR A 2 20.90 13.79 32.55
C THR A 2 21.63 12.66 31.82
N ARG A 3 20.90 11.80 31.09
CA ARG A 3 21.44 10.91 30.03
C ARG A 3 20.29 10.73 29.04
N GLY A 4 20.24 11.39 27.88
CA GLY A 4 21.33 11.59 26.92
C GLY A 4 21.37 10.41 25.97
N TYR A 5 20.31 10.22 25.16
CA TYR A 5 20.31 9.25 24.06
C TYR A 5 21.18 9.81 22.94
N LEU A 6 22.46 9.46 23.01
CA LEU A 6 23.41 9.67 21.94
C LEU A 6 23.15 8.67 20.81
N VAL A 7 22.89 9.25 19.64
CA VAL A 7 23.05 8.66 18.32
C VAL A 7 24.36 7.88 18.26
N LYS A 8 24.28 6.55 18.07
CA LYS A 8 25.42 5.75 17.61
C LYS A 8 25.27 5.49 16.13
N ALA A 9 26.11 6.16 15.38
CA ALA A 9 26.38 5.88 13.98
C ALA A 9 27.01 4.48 13.82
N ASN A 10 26.54 3.76 12.80
CA ASN A 10 27.19 2.71 12.00
C ASN A 10 28.38 1.94 12.57
N SER A 11 28.20 0.63 12.74
CA SER A 11 29.17 -0.38 12.25
C SER A 11 28.60 -1.80 12.33
N GLN A 12 28.22 -2.34 11.17
CA GLN A 12 28.28 -3.76 10.76
C GLN A 12 27.42 -4.81 11.51
N ILE A 13 26.41 -5.34 10.81
CA ILE A 13 26.17 -6.79 10.77
C ILE A 13 26.09 -7.22 9.31
N PHE A 14 27.00 -8.14 9.00
CA PHE A 14 27.34 -8.76 7.73
C PHE A 14 26.37 -9.92 7.43
N SER A 15 25.91 -10.09 6.19
CA SER A 15 25.90 -11.40 5.53
C SER A 15 25.66 -11.22 4.04
N ALA A 16 26.56 -11.81 3.25
CA ALA A 16 26.51 -11.87 1.80
C ALA A 16 25.18 -12.51 1.31
N SER A 17 24.47 -11.83 0.41
CA SER A 17 23.57 -12.44 -0.55
C SER A 17 23.78 -11.74 -1.89
N SER A 18 24.02 -12.53 -2.92
CA SER A 18 24.30 -12.12 -4.30
C SER A 18 23.03 -11.66 -5.00
N ASP A 19 22.41 -10.57 -4.55
CA ASP A 19 21.20 -10.01 -5.18
C ASP A 19 21.48 -8.63 -5.79
N PRO A 20 21.17 -8.40 -7.09
CA PRO A 20 21.29 -7.09 -7.72
C PRO A 20 20.09 -6.21 -7.33
N MET A 21 19.97 -5.90 -6.04
CA MET A 21 19.08 -4.86 -5.53
C MET A 21 19.86 -4.03 -4.52
N LEU A 22 20.73 -3.18 -5.05
CA LEU A 22 21.34 -2.07 -4.31
C LEU A 22 20.22 -1.19 -3.77
N TYR A 23 19.71 -1.51 -2.58
CA TYR A 23 19.00 -0.54 -1.77
C TYR A 23 20.02 0.54 -1.40
N LEU A 24 19.94 1.62 -2.17
CA LEU A 24 20.60 2.89 -1.93
C LEU A 24 20.32 3.28 -0.47
N ASN A 25 21.28 2.98 0.41
CA ASN A 25 21.28 3.33 1.82
C ASN A 25 21.63 4.83 1.97
N VAL A 26 20.89 5.68 1.24
CA VAL A 26 20.96 7.13 1.40
C VAL A 26 20.31 7.43 2.74
N ALA A 27 21.10 7.97 3.66
CA ALA A 27 20.57 8.51 4.91
C ALA A 27 19.57 9.61 4.55
N LEU A 28 18.28 9.30 4.66
CA LEU A 28 17.20 10.25 4.44
C LEU A 28 17.32 11.38 5.46
N SER A 29 17.11 12.61 5.01
CA SER A 29 16.90 13.75 5.91
C SER A 29 15.75 13.44 6.88
N GLN A 30 15.78 14.01 8.08
CA GLN A 30 14.71 13.82 9.07
C GLN A 30 13.33 14.16 8.46
N ALA A 31 13.25 15.23 7.67
CA ALA A 31 12.03 15.63 6.97
C ALA A 31 11.55 14.58 5.94
N GLN A 32 12.48 13.95 5.20
CA GLN A 32 12.16 12.88 4.25
C GLN A 32 11.70 11.60 4.96
N SER A 33 12.30 11.28 6.11
CA SER A 33 11.91 10.14 6.95
C SER A 33 10.49 10.31 7.49
N ASP A 34 10.15 11.50 7.99
CA ASP A 34 8.81 11.81 8.52
C ASP A 34 7.75 11.84 7.41
N TYR A 35 8.10 12.38 6.23
CA TYR A 35 7.25 12.27 5.04
C TYR A 35 7.00 10.82 4.64
N GLN A 36 8.05 9.99 4.57
CA GLN A 36 7.92 8.59 4.20
C GLN A 36 7.05 7.80 5.20
N ARG A 37 7.22 8.04 6.50
CA ARG A 37 6.38 7.42 7.54
C ARG A 37 4.91 7.78 7.36
N SER A 38 4.63 9.06 7.12
CA SER A 38 3.27 9.56 6.89
C SER A 38 2.65 8.93 5.64
N LEU A 39 3.42 8.83 4.56
CA LEU A 39 2.99 8.22 3.31
C LEU A 39 2.66 6.73 3.47
N ILE A 40 3.52 5.97 4.17
CA ILE A 40 3.28 4.55 4.47
C ILE A 40 2.00 4.39 5.28
N ALA A 41 1.81 5.19 6.33
CA ALA A 41 0.61 5.14 7.17
C ALA A 41 -0.67 5.43 6.36
N ALA A 42 -0.64 6.47 5.51
CA ALA A 42 -1.76 6.79 4.63
C ALA A 42 -2.08 5.63 3.68
N ARG A 43 -1.06 5.03 3.08
CA ARG A 43 -1.22 3.89 2.17
C ARG A 43 -1.86 2.69 2.86
N SER A 44 -1.41 2.35 4.07
CA SER A 44 -1.97 1.21 4.81
C SER A 44 -3.46 1.37 5.12
N ILE A 45 -3.91 2.59 5.41
CA ILE A 45 -5.34 2.89 5.64
C ILE A 45 -6.14 2.67 4.35
N VAL A 46 -5.65 3.22 3.24
CA VAL A 46 -6.29 3.13 1.93
C VAL A 46 -6.36 1.68 1.45
N GLU A 47 -5.26 0.93 1.53
CA GLU A 47 -5.20 -0.48 1.15
C GLU A 47 -6.18 -1.33 1.95
N ARG A 48 -6.26 -1.10 3.27
CA ARG A 48 -7.22 -1.80 4.13
C ARG A 48 -8.67 -1.48 3.74
N ALA A 49 -8.99 -0.21 3.49
CA ALA A 49 -10.34 0.19 3.07
C ALA A 49 -10.73 -0.49 1.75
N PHE A 50 -9.86 -0.45 0.75
CA PHE A 50 -10.12 -1.13 -0.53
C PHE A 50 -10.14 -2.65 -0.42
N GLY A 51 -9.34 -3.25 0.47
CA GLY A 51 -9.40 -4.68 0.76
C GLY A 51 -10.78 -5.09 1.28
N ILE A 52 -11.32 -4.37 2.26
CA ILE A 52 -12.66 -4.59 2.81
C ILE A 52 -13.74 -4.42 1.73
N LEU A 53 -13.64 -3.38 0.89
CA LEU A 53 -14.58 -3.17 -0.20
C LEU A 53 -14.56 -4.31 -1.22
N LYS A 54 -13.38 -4.82 -1.59
CA LYS A 54 -13.24 -5.95 -2.53
C LYS A 54 -13.75 -7.26 -1.96
N MET A 55 -13.53 -7.50 -0.66
CA MET A 55 -14.09 -8.67 0.03
C MET A 55 -15.62 -8.64 0.03
N ARG A 56 -16.21 -7.48 0.37
CA ARG A 56 -17.67 -7.30 0.43
C ARG A 56 -18.31 -7.30 -0.96
N PHE A 57 -17.67 -6.68 -1.96
CA PHE A 57 -18.20 -6.53 -3.31
C PHE A 57 -17.25 -7.14 -4.34
N GLN A 58 -17.47 -8.41 -4.65
CA GLN A 58 -16.65 -9.21 -5.57
C GLN A 58 -16.49 -8.58 -6.97
N ILE A 59 -17.44 -7.74 -7.40
CA ILE A 59 -17.36 -6.97 -8.64
C ILE A 59 -16.11 -6.06 -8.70
N LEU A 60 -15.55 -5.66 -7.55
CA LEU A 60 -14.32 -4.85 -7.46
C LEU A 60 -13.04 -5.69 -7.38
N GLY A 61 -13.16 -6.99 -7.09
CA GLY A 61 -12.03 -7.92 -6.98
C GLY A 61 -11.74 -8.68 -8.26
N ARG A 62 -12.71 -8.76 -9.19
CA ARG A 62 -12.60 -9.48 -10.47
C ARG A 62 -12.38 -8.52 -11.63
N GLU A 63 -12.00 -9.08 -12.77
CA GLU A 63 -11.97 -8.34 -14.03
C GLU A 63 -13.34 -7.73 -14.34
N TYR A 64 -13.36 -6.41 -14.54
CA TYR A 64 -14.59 -5.67 -14.79
C TYR A 64 -15.05 -5.93 -16.23
N ARG A 65 -16.20 -6.57 -16.39
CA ARG A 65 -16.79 -6.91 -17.70
C ARG A 65 -17.74 -5.85 -18.27
N GLY A 66 -17.90 -4.72 -17.58
CA GLY A 66 -18.75 -3.62 -18.01
C GLY A 66 -18.00 -2.57 -18.86
N LYS A 67 -18.71 -1.54 -19.30
CA LYS A 67 -18.09 -0.41 -19.98
C LYS A 67 -17.29 0.44 -18.99
N LEU A 68 -16.06 0.80 -19.33
CA LEU A 68 -15.16 1.56 -18.46
C LEU A 68 -15.76 2.90 -17.99
N GLU A 69 -16.60 3.53 -18.82
CA GLU A 69 -17.33 4.76 -18.47
C GLU A 69 -18.23 4.63 -17.23
N HIS A 70 -18.69 3.42 -16.90
CA HIS A 70 -19.52 3.14 -15.74
C HIS A 70 -18.72 2.74 -14.50
N PHE A 71 -17.43 2.43 -14.66
CA PHE A 71 -16.59 1.95 -13.57
C PHE A 71 -16.53 2.93 -12.38
N PRO A 72 -16.40 4.27 -12.58
CA PRO A 72 -16.46 5.22 -11.47
C PRO A 72 -17.77 5.15 -10.68
N SER A 73 -18.90 5.02 -11.38
CA SER A 73 -20.22 4.90 -10.75
C SER A 73 -20.36 3.60 -9.95
N VAL A 74 -19.77 2.51 -10.44
CA VAL A 74 -19.72 1.23 -9.70
C VAL A 74 -18.93 1.37 -8.40
N CYS A 75 -17.76 2.02 -8.45
CA CYS A 75 -16.94 2.29 -7.26
C CYS A 75 -17.69 3.16 -6.23
N LEU A 76 -18.34 4.23 -6.68
CA LEU A 76 -19.14 5.11 -5.81
C LEU A 76 -20.32 4.35 -5.17
N SER A 77 -21.02 3.54 -5.97
CA SER A 77 -22.15 2.74 -5.49
C SER A 77 -21.69 1.72 -4.44
N ALA A 78 -20.54 1.08 -4.65
CA ALA A 78 -19.95 0.17 -3.67
C ALA A 78 -19.58 0.88 -2.35
N GLY A 79 -19.10 2.12 -2.41
CA GLY A 79 -18.86 2.95 -1.21
C GLY A 79 -20.15 3.27 -0.45
N VAL A 80 -21.21 3.67 -1.15
CA VAL A 80 -22.52 3.95 -0.54
C VAL A 80 -23.09 2.68 0.09
N LEU A 81 -23.07 1.55 -0.62
CA LEU A 81 -23.54 0.26 -0.12
C LEU A 81 -22.71 -0.22 1.07
N HIS A 82 -21.39 0.01 1.07
CA HIS A 82 -20.52 -0.29 2.22
C HIS A 82 -20.97 0.46 3.48
N ASN A 83 -21.27 1.75 3.33
CA ASN A 83 -21.72 2.59 4.44
C ASN A 83 -23.06 2.13 4.98
N MET A 84 -24.01 1.79 4.09
CA MET A 84 -25.30 1.22 4.48
C MET A 84 -25.12 -0.12 5.20
N ALA A 85 -24.32 -1.04 4.65
CA ALA A 85 -24.05 -2.34 5.26
C ALA A 85 -23.41 -2.20 6.66
N THR A 86 -22.51 -1.24 6.82
CA THR A 86 -21.90 -0.91 8.12
C THR A 86 -22.94 -0.37 9.11
N LEU A 87 -23.82 0.53 8.67
CA LEU A 87 -24.92 1.07 9.48
C LEU A 87 -25.86 -0.03 9.96
N PHE A 88 -26.20 -0.99 9.08
CA PHE A 88 -27.05 -2.14 9.40
C PHE A 88 -26.31 -3.30 10.05
N LYS A 89 -25.01 -3.14 10.38
CA LYS A 89 -24.15 -4.18 10.98
C LYS A 89 -24.18 -5.50 10.22
N GLN A 90 -24.28 -5.44 8.90
CA GLN A 90 -24.24 -6.64 8.08
C GLN A 90 -22.83 -7.25 8.12
N PRO A 91 -22.72 -8.56 8.42
CA PRO A 91 -21.43 -9.23 8.40
C PRO A 91 -20.81 -9.15 7.00
N ILE A 92 -19.48 -9.27 6.94
CA ILE A 92 -18.79 -9.53 5.68
C ILE A 92 -18.81 -11.04 5.54
N GLU A 93 -19.57 -11.54 4.57
CA GLU A 93 -19.48 -12.95 4.20
C GLU A 93 -18.13 -13.17 3.52
N GLU A 94 -17.28 -13.94 4.17
CA GLU A 94 -15.99 -14.32 3.62
C GLU A 94 -16.22 -15.35 2.51
N HIS A 95 -16.48 -14.84 1.31
CA HIS A 95 -16.54 -15.69 0.13
C HIS A 95 -15.11 -16.07 -0.25
N VAL A 96 -14.66 -17.23 0.22
CA VAL A 96 -13.43 -17.88 -0.25
C VAL A 96 -13.70 -18.31 -1.70
N PRO A 97 -13.06 -17.71 -2.71
CA PRO A 97 -13.15 -18.22 -4.07
C PRO A 97 -12.70 -19.69 -4.07
N PRO A 98 -13.38 -20.60 -4.77
CA PRO A 98 -12.99 -22.02 -4.84
C PRO A 98 -11.55 -22.22 -5.36
N ASP A 99 -11.01 -21.19 -6.01
CA ASP A 99 -9.72 -21.07 -6.67
C ASP A 99 -8.66 -20.31 -5.84
N ALA A 100 -8.96 -19.90 -4.60
CA ALA A 100 -8.00 -19.25 -3.69
C ALA A 100 -6.84 -20.16 -3.24
N GLY A 101 -6.91 -21.47 -3.56
CA GLY A 101 -5.82 -22.43 -3.36
C GLY A 101 -4.92 -22.62 -4.58
N ALA A 102 -5.25 -22.02 -5.74
CA ALA A 102 -4.29 -21.93 -6.83
C ALA A 102 -3.30 -20.82 -6.46
N ASN A 103 -2.01 -21.15 -6.35
CA ASN A 103 -0.95 -20.15 -6.45
C ASN A 103 -1.08 -19.50 -7.84
N VAL A 104 -1.94 -18.49 -7.94
CA VAL A 104 -1.90 -17.57 -9.06
C VAL A 104 -0.64 -16.79 -8.80
N ASP A 105 0.43 -17.09 -9.55
CA ASP A 105 1.57 -16.18 -9.71
C ASP A 105 1.00 -14.91 -10.36
N LEU A 106 0.33 -14.09 -9.55
CA LEU A 106 0.04 -12.73 -9.90
C LEU A 106 1.43 -12.13 -10.14
N PRO A 107 1.72 -11.62 -11.35
CA PRO A 107 2.95 -10.86 -11.53
C PRO A 107 2.92 -9.80 -10.44
N PHE A 108 3.94 -9.81 -9.58
CA PHE A 108 4.13 -8.73 -8.63
C PHE A 108 4.36 -7.49 -9.49
N VAL A 109 3.29 -6.78 -9.83
CA VAL A 109 3.38 -5.52 -10.55
C VAL A 109 3.95 -4.57 -9.54
N GLN A 110 5.26 -4.37 -9.62
CA GLN A 110 6.01 -3.45 -8.79
C GLN A 110 5.66 -2.01 -9.24
N ASN A 111 4.43 -1.58 -8.96
CA ASN A 111 4.01 -0.17 -8.99
C ASN A 111 4.92 0.69 -8.08
N GLY A 112 5.72 0.05 -7.22
CA GLY A 112 6.80 0.66 -6.49
C GLY A 112 7.77 1.46 -7.36
N ALA A 113 8.05 1.06 -8.61
CA ALA A 113 9.00 1.81 -9.44
C ALA A 113 8.48 3.23 -9.77
N ILE A 114 7.26 3.34 -10.30
CA ILE A 114 6.62 4.64 -10.61
C ILE A 114 6.36 5.42 -9.32
N ALA A 115 5.85 4.76 -8.27
CA ALA A 115 5.60 5.41 -6.99
C ALA A 115 6.89 5.95 -6.36
N ASN A 116 8.00 5.21 -6.44
CA ASN A 116 9.32 5.65 -6.00
C ASN A 116 9.82 6.81 -6.86
N GLN A 117 9.58 6.79 -8.17
CA GLN A 117 9.98 7.86 -9.08
C GLN A 117 9.26 9.18 -8.77
N VAL A 118 7.94 9.12 -8.55
CA VAL A 118 7.13 10.29 -8.14
C VAL A 118 7.54 10.78 -6.74
N ARG A 119 7.77 9.85 -5.80
CA ARG A 119 8.25 10.19 -4.45
C ARG A 119 9.61 10.88 -4.51
N ASN A 120 10.55 10.34 -5.28
CA ASN A 120 11.89 10.91 -5.41
C ASN A 120 11.82 12.30 -6.05
N ALA A 121 11.04 12.48 -7.12
CA ALA A 121 10.83 13.80 -7.73
C ALA A 121 10.19 14.82 -6.77
N TYR A 122 9.25 14.39 -5.91
CA TYR A 122 8.69 15.24 -4.86
C TYR A 122 9.74 15.59 -3.80
N CYS A 123 10.54 14.61 -3.38
CA CYS A 123 11.59 14.81 -2.40
C CYS A 123 12.68 15.75 -2.91
N ASP A 124 13.10 15.62 -4.16
CA ASP A 124 14.11 16.48 -4.78
C ASP A 124 13.62 17.93 -4.90
N ARG A 125 12.31 18.13 -5.13
CA ARG A 125 11.70 19.46 -5.27
C ARG A 125 11.48 20.18 -3.93
N HIS A 126 11.18 19.45 -2.86
CA HIS A 126 10.72 20.02 -1.59
C HIS A 126 11.68 19.83 -0.42
N PHE A 127 12.61 18.89 -0.51
CA PHE A 127 13.58 18.58 0.54
C PHE A 127 15.04 18.63 0.06
N GLY A 128 15.27 19.09 -1.19
CA GLY A 128 16.60 19.32 -1.79
C GLY A 128 17.21 20.64 -1.36
#